data_AF-A0A2N2HUU5-F1
#
_entry.id   AF-A0A2N2HUU5-F1
#
_cell.length_a   1.000
_cell.length_b   1.000
_cell.length_c   1.000
_cell.angle_alpha   90.00
_cell.angle_beta   90.00
_cell.angle_gamma   90.00
#
_symmetry.space_group_name_H-M   'P 1'
#
loop_
_entity.id
_entity.type
_entity.pdbx_description
1 polymer ?
#
loop_
_entity_poly.entity_id
_entity_poly.type
_entity_poly.pdbx_seq_one_letter_code
_entity_poly.pdbx_strand_id
1 'polypeptide(L)'
;MFESNEELFQAVNELIANLEKSGFNSSALELKRGFQSINGLTDGWATFLESIECVQKSHSINIDSNDLDKLQLIYETVYFAVYRKKPKPWWQLG
;
A
#
# COMPACT_ATOMS: atom_id res chain seq x y z
N MET A 1 -7.89 3.95 9.85
CA MET A 1 -6.95 2.85 10.17
C MET A 1 -7.79 1.58 10.21
N PHE A 2 -7.25 0.45 9.76
CA PHE A 2 -7.99 -0.82 9.80
C PHE A 2 -8.09 -1.35 11.23
N GLU A 3 -9.20 -2.01 11.56
CA GLU A 3 -9.45 -2.57 12.89
C GLU A 3 -8.72 -3.91 13.11
N SER A 4 -8.34 -4.59 12.02
CA SER A 4 -7.60 -5.84 12.06
C SER A 4 -6.65 -6.01 10.88
N ASN A 5 -5.72 -6.97 11.00
CA ASN A 5 -4.87 -7.39 9.89
C ASN A 5 -5.69 -8.02 8.75
N GLU A 6 -6.80 -8.68 9.07
CA GLU A 6 -7.67 -9.29 8.05
C GLU A 6 -8.33 -8.22 7.18
N GLU A 7 -8.84 -7.15 7.80
CA GLU A 7 -9.37 -5.99 7.06
C GLU A 7 -8.30 -5.32 6.20
N LEU A 8 -7.09 -5.14 6.74
CA LEU A 8 -5.96 -4.62 5.97
C LEU A 8 -5.65 -5.51 4.76
N PHE A 9 -5.55 -6.81 4.96
CA PHE A 9 -5.22 -7.78 3.91
C PHE A 9 -6.31 -7.83 2.83
N GLN A 10 -7.58 -7.77 3.24
CA GLN A 10 -8.70 -7.67 2.32
C GLN A 10 -8.61 -6.38 1.49
N ALA A 11 -8.37 -5.23 2.13
CA ALA A 11 -8.25 -3.95 1.44
C ALA A 11 -7.08 -3.92 0.44
N VAL A 12 -5.95 -4.56 0.77
CA VAL A 12 -4.81 -4.70 -0.14
C VAL A 12 -5.17 -5.56 -1.35
N ASN A 13 -5.83 -6.70 -1.15
CA ASN A 13 -6.28 -7.57 -2.24
C ASN A 13 -7.28 -6.87 -3.17
N GLU A 14 -8.22 -6.11 -2.61
CA GLU A 14 -9.17 -5.30 -3.39
C GLU A 14 -8.47 -4.22 -4.21
N LEU A 15 -7.52 -3.50 -3.61
CA LEU A 15 -6.77 -2.46 -4.30
C LEU A 15 -5.94 -3.05 -5.46
N ILE A 16 -5.27 -4.18 -5.24
CA ILE A 16 -4.54 -4.89 -6.30
C ILE A 16 -5.50 -5.24 -7.45
N ALA A 17 -6.66 -5.83 -7.15
CA ALA A 17 -7.64 -6.20 -8.16
C ALA A 17 -8.19 -4.99 -8.93
N ASN A 18 -8.41 -3.85 -8.25
CA ASN A 18 -8.86 -2.61 -8.89
C ASN A 18 -7.79 -2.02 -9.81
N LEU A 19 -6.52 -2.03 -9.38
CA LEU A 19 -5.40 -1.57 -10.20
C LEU A 19 -5.22 -2.44 -11.45
N GLU A 20 -5.34 -3.77 -11.34
CA GLU A 20 -5.31 -4.68 -12.49
C GLU A 20 -6.45 -4.38 -13.47
N LYS A 21 -7.68 -4.24 -12.97
CA LYS A 21 -8.86 -3.89 -13.80
C LYS A 21 -8.71 -2.55 -14.50
N SER A 22 -8.04 -1.59 -13.87
CA SER A 22 -7.81 -0.25 -14.40
C SER A 22 -6.57 -0.14 -15.30
N GLY A 23 -5.88 -1.26 -15.56
CA GLY A 23 -4.71 -1.31 -16.44
C GLY A 23 -3.39 -0.94 -15.76
N PHE A 24 -3.38 -0.65 -14.46
CA PHE A 24 -2.18 -0.35 -13.66
C PHE A 24 -1.44 -1.62 -13.22
N ASN A 25 -1.18 -2.51 -14.17
CA ASN A 25 -0.60 -3.84 -13.91
C ASN A 25 0.77 -3.77 -13.21
N SER A 26 1.60 -2.77 -13.52
CA SER A 26 2.90 -2.58 -12.85
C SER A 26 2.73 -2.22 -11.37
N SER A 27 1.80 -1.33 -11.04
CA SER A 27 1.49 -0.96 -9.65
C SER A 27 0.88 -2.13 -8.87
N ALA A 28 -0.05 -2.85 -9.50
CA ALA A 28 -0.65 -4.04 -8.91
C ALA A 28 0.39 -5.12 -8.62
N LEU A 29 1.30 -5.38 -9.57
CA LEU A 29 2.39 -6.34 -9.42
C LEU A 29 3.35 -5.94 -8.30
N GLU A 30 3.70 -4.65 -8.20
CA GLU A 30 4.57 -4.13 -7.14
C GLU A 30 3.93 -4.33 -5.76
N LEU A 31 2.67 -3.92 -5.59
CA LEU A 31 1.93 -4.15 -4.33
C LEU A 31 1.82 -5.64 -4.01
N LYS A 32 1.55 -6.49 -4.99
CA LYS A 32 1.44 -7.94 -4.80
C LYS A 32 2.76 -8.55 -4.32
N ARG A 33 3.90 -8.13 -4.88
CA ARG A 33 5.24 -8.59 -4.46
C ARG A 33 5.54 -8.17 -3.02
N GLY A 34 5.32 -6.89 -2.69
CA GLY A 34 5.49 -6.40 -1.33
C GLY A 34 4.56 -7.12 -0.35
N PHE A 35 3.29 -7.30 -0.72
CA PHE A 35 2.30 -7.93 0.15
C PHE A 35 2.62 -9.40 0.45
N GLN A 36 3.12 -10.15 -0.56
CA GLN A 36 3.57 -11.53 -0.37
C GLN A 36 4.72 -11.67 0.62
N SER A 37 5.52 -10.61 0.83
CA SER A 37 6.65 -10.63 1.76
C SER A 37 6.23 -10.66 3.24
N ILE A 38 5.00 -10.25 3.56
CA ILE A 38 4.46 -10.25 4.94
C ILE A 38 4.43 -11.67 5.54
N ASN A 39 4.20 -12.69 4.70
CA ASN A 39 4.09 -14.08 5.15
C ASN A 39 5.45 -14.78 5.33
N GLY A 40 6.58 -14.08 5.12
CA GLY A 40 7.90 -14.69 5.02
C GLY A 40 8.86 -14.45 6.21
N LEU A 41 8.98 -13.23 6.72
CA LEU A 41 10.06 -12.82 7.64
C LEU A 41 9.69 -11.58 8.47
N THR A 42 10.46 -11.31 9.54
CA THR A 42 10.35 -10.12 10.42
C THR A 42 10.38 -8.80 9.65
N ASP A 43 11.03 -8.76 8.48
CA ASP A 43 11.16 -7.56 7.63
C ASP A 43 10.05 -7.41 6.57
N GLY A 44 9.09 -8.34 6.49
CA GLY A 44 8.04 -8.32 5.47
C GLY A 44 7.16 -7.06 5.48
N TRP A 45 6.98 -6.44 6.65
CA TRP A 45 6.25 -5.16 6.76
C TRP A 45 7.05 -3.98 6.18
N ALA A 46 8.38 -3.99 6.33
CA ALA A 46 9.25 -2.95 5.77
C ALA A 46 9.30 -3.07 4.25
N THR A 47 9.48 -4.29 3.73
CA THR A 47 9.41 -4.54 2.27
C THR A 47 8.06 -4.17 1.68
N PHE A 48 6.96 -4.46 2.39
CA PHE A 48 5.64 -4.04 1.91
C PHE A 48 5.48 -2.51 1.90
N LEU A 49 6.01 -1.82 2.91
CA LEU A 49 6.01 -0.36 2.96
C LEU A 49 6.76 0.24 1.77
N GLU A 50 7.93 -0.30 1.42
CA GLU A 50 8.71 0.13 0.26
C GLU A 50 7.93 -0.01 -1.05
N SER A 51 7.24 -1.14 -1.25
CA SER A 51 6.39 -1.34 -2.43
C SER A 51 5.23 -0.33 -2.50
N ILE A 52 4.60 0.03 -1.37
CA ILE A 52 3.57 1.06 -1.32
C ILE A 52 4.13 2.43 -1.73
N GLU A 53 5.28 2.81 -1.17
CA GLU A 53 5.95 4.07 -1.50
C GLU A 53 6.37 4.14 -2.98
N CYS A 54 6.82 3.02 -3.55
CA CYS A 54 7.10 2.89 -4.97
C CYS A 54 5.85 3.17 -5.83
N VAL A 55 4.70 2.60 -5.48
CA VAL A 55 3.45 2.85 -6.22
C VAL A 55 3.00 4.31 -6.13
N GLN A 56 3.07 4.91 -4.94
CA GLN A 56 2.73 6.33 -4.75
C GLN A 56 3.61 7.25 -5.59
N LYS A 57 4.93 7.00 -5.64
CA LYS A 57 5.87 7.79 -6.45
C LYS A 57 5.64 7.65 -7.96
N SER A 58 5.22 6.46 -8.40
CA SER A 58 5.19 6.11 -9.82
C SER A 58 3.88 6.48 -10.52
N HIS A 59 2.74 6.46 -9.80
CA HIS A 59 1.42 6.48 -10.45
C HIS A 59 0.37 7.35 -9.74
N SER A 60 0.74 8.16 -8.75
CA SER A 60 -0.20 9.01 -8.00
C SER A 60 -1.04 9.97 -8.86
N ILE A 61 -0.60 10.28 -10.08
CA ILE A 61 -1.28 11.22 -10.99
C ILE A 61 -2.46 10.57 -11.74
N ASN A 62 -2.46 9.24 -11.93
CA ASN A 62 -3.41 8.56 -12.83
C ASN A 62 -4.32 7.54 -12.13
N ILE A 63 -4.08 7.22 -10.86
CA ILE A 63 -4.96 6.32 -10.09
C ILE A 63 -6.23 7.06 -9.69
N ASP A 64 -7.37 6.37 -9.71
CA ASP A 64 -8.65 6.91 -9.25
C ASP A 64 -8.57 7.39 -7.80
N SER A 65 -9.30 8.46 -7.46
CA SER A 65 -9.27 9.06 -6.12
C SER A 65 -9.61 8.06 -5.01
N ASN A 66 -10.55 7.15 -5.24
CA ASN A 66 -10.95 6.16 -4.23
C ASN A 66 -9.85 5.11 -4.00
N ASP A 67 -9.14 4.72 -5.06
CA ASP A 67 -8.01 3.81 -4.95
C ASP A 67 -6.78 4.50 -4.32
N LEU A 68 -6.60 5.81 -4.55
CA LEU A 68 -5.60 6.63 -3.85
C LEU A 68 -5.89 6.75 -2.35
N ASP A 69 -7.14 6.98 -1.96
CA ASP A 69 -7.55 7.03 -0.55
C ASP A 69 -7.32 5.68 0.14
N LYS A 70 -7.67 4.57 -0.54
CA LYS A 70 -7.36 3.21 -0.06
C LYS A 70 -5.86 3.00 0.09
N LEU A 71 -5.06 3.37 -0.91
CA LEU A 71 -3.60 3.27 -0.87
C LEU A 71 -3.01 4.09 0.29
N GLN A 72 -3.55 5.29 0.55
CA GLN A 72 -3.13 6.13 1.66
C GLN A 72 -3.45 5.49 3.02
N LEU A 73 -4.65 4.92 3.17
CA LEU A 73 -5.04 4.26 4.42
C LEU A 73 -4.17 3.03 4.72
N ILE A 74 -3.83 2.27 3.67
CA ILE A 74 -2.91 1.13 3.75
C ILE A 74 -1.52 1.62 4.15
N TYR A 75 -1.00 2.66 3.48
CA TYR A 75 0.29 3.27 3.80
C TYR A 75 0.38 3.67 5.28
N GLU A 76 -0.61 4.40 5.81
CA GLU A 76 -0.62 4.83 7.21
C GLU A 76 -0.60 3.65 8.19
N THR A 77 -1.36 2.60 7.87
CA THR A 77 -1.46 1.41 8.72
C THR A 77 -0.14 0.62 8.72
N VAL A 78 0.46 0.42 7.55
CA VAL A 78 1.72 -0.31 7.39
C VAL A 78 2.89 0.49 7.97
N TYR A 79 2.94 1.79 7.72
CA TYR A 79 3.96 2.67 8.30
C TYR A 79 3.94 2.63 9.83
N PHE A 80 2.74 2.64 10.43
CA PHE A 80 2.60 2.48 11.86
C PHE A 80 3.06 1.10 12.35
N ALA A 81 2.79 0.03 11.60
CA ALA A 81 3.27 -1.31 11.94
C ALA A 81 4.81 -1.38 11.97
N VAL A 82 5.49 -0.74 11.01
CA VAL A 82 6.96 -0.70 10.89
C VAL A 82 7.60 0.21 11.94
N TYR A 83 7.16 1.48 12.01
CA TYR A 83 7.86 2.51 12.77
C TYR A 83 7.22 2.87 14.11
N ARG A 84 6.01 2.37 14.39
CA ARG A 84 5.20 2.73 15.56
C ARG A 84 4.93 4.24 15.66
N LYS A 85 4.83 4.93 14.51
CA LYS A 85 4.56 6.37 14.38
C LYS A 85 3.52 6.60 13.28
N LYS A 86 2.83 7.74 13.32
CA LYS A 86 1.99 8.18 12.19
C LYS A 86 2.89 8.81 11.12
N PRO A 87 2.78 8.42 9.85
CA PRO A 87 3.51 9.10 8.80
C PRO A 87 2.95 10.50 8.60
N LYS A 88 3.77 11.38 8.01
CA LYS A 88 3.21 12.57 7.36
C LYS A 88 2.51 12.12 6.08
N PRO A 89 1.40 12.76 5.70
CA PRO A 89 0.82 12.54 4.39
C PRO A 89 1.86 12.78 3.29
N TRP A 90 1.88 11.96 2.24
CA TRP A 90 2.90 12.04 1.18
C TRP A 90 2.85 13.37 0.41
N TRP A 91 1.70 14.04 0.35
CA TRP A 91 1.58 15.40 -0.20
C TRP A 91 2.28 16.49 0.64
N GLN A 92 2.80 16.14 1.83
CA GLN A 92 3.61 17.02 2.68
C GLN A 92 5.10 16.66 2.67
N LEU A 93 5.53 15.68 1.87
CA LEU A 93 6.92 15.23 1.75
C LEU A 93 7.65 15.84 0.53
N GLY A 94 7.06 16.90 -0.05
CA GLY A 94 7.64 17.68 -1.16
C GLY A 94 8.83 18.53 -0.74
#